data_AF-A0A7C6GF79-F1
#
_entry.id   AF-A0A7C6GF79-F1
#
_cell.length_a   1.000
_cell.length_b   1.000
_cell.length_c   1.000
_cell.angle_alpha   90.00
_cell.angle_beta   90.00
_cell.angle_gamma   90.00
#
_symmetry.space_group_name_H-M   'P 1'
#
loop_
_entity.id
_entity.type
_entity.pdbx_description
1 polymer ?
#
loop_
_entity_poly.entity_id
_entity_poly.type
_entity_poly.pdbx_seq_one_letter_code
_entity_poly.pdbx_strand_id
1 'polypeptide(L)'
;MNIKTNLEYFKMSIENKESLDVRYMSLELHESLDEMVETTKEIKELLITIKRLKLNNMPTSQFYEQLRPLILSDLGSKNEFNGFINACDSAISTIKANPETFEQIVNLYLENRDISDHTPREWIQAFIDKGSQRSLGVIGEKKVIEIAEEHGFVFAPTSEMFFNHKYAVTNYTSGIKKQIDSNLNFGSQNKNLDIIFKINDNYVFLEAKHIKESGGAQDKQIKELIGLMNLDLPPNIFVISFMDGVYSNHLLDISEDNINNPDTIIRGGNVTKIRRQRYEIINSLKTFNNVYWVNTYGLQELISDMIEEE
;
A
#
# COMPACT_ATOMS: atom_id res chain seq x y z
N MET A 1 14.10 25.69 -11.44
CA MET A 1 14.35 24.62 -10.44
C MET A 1 15.82 24.62 -10.09
N ASN A 2 16.14 24.80 -8.81
CA ASN A 2 17.49 24.75 -8.29
C ASN A 2 17.64 23.49 -7.43
N ILE A 3 17.60 22.33 -8.10
CA ILE A 3 17.63 21.02 -7.43
C ILE A 3 19.04 20.45 -7.41
N LYS A 4 19.37 19.75 -6.33
CA LYS A 4 20.60 18.96 -6.17
C LYS A 4 20.58 17.77 -7.15
N THR A 5 21.69 17.06 -7.27
CA THR A 5 21.74 15.82 -8.05
C THR A 5 20.87 14.74 -7.38
N ASN A 6 20.34 13.81 -8.18
CA ASN A 6 19.55 12.69 -7.65
C ASN A 6 20.32 11.83 -6.62
N LEU A 7 21.64 11.71 -6.78
CA LEU A 7 22.52 11.02 -5.83
C LEU A 7 22.63 11.76 -4.50
N GLU A 8 22.54 13.08 -4.46
CA GLU A 8 22.57 13.84 -3.21
C GLU A 8 21.30 13.59 -2.39
N TYR A 9 20.10 13.61 -3.00
CA TYR A 9 18.86 13.25 -2.31
C TYR A 9 18.82 11.77 -1.89
N PHE A 10 19.45 10.89 -2.69
CA PHE A 10 19.62 9.50 -2.31
C PHE A 10 20.51 9.33 -1.07
N LYS A 11 21.62 10.07 -0.98
CA LYS A 11 22.48 10.10 0.21
C LYS A 11 21.75 10.64 1.43
N MET A 12 20.99 11.74 1.28
CA MET A 12 20.15 12.27 2.34
C MET A 12 19.15 11.22 2.85
N SER A 13 18.58 10.41 1.95
CA SER A 13 17.69 9.30 2.32
C SER A 13 18.40 8.16 3.06
N ILE A 14 19.68 7.91 2.78
CA ILE A 14 20.49 6.91 3.52
C ILE A 14 20.84 7.42 4.92
N GLU A 15 21.23 8.69 5.03
CA GLU A 15 21.67 9.32 6.28
C GLU A 15 20.51 9.55 7.26
N ASN A 16 19.32 9.83 6.74
CA ASN A 16 18.12 10.08 7.52
C ASN A 16 17.15 8.92 7.44
N LYS A 17 17.28 7.98 8.36
CA LYS A 17 16.51 6.73 8.40
C LYS A 17 15.03 6.96 8.65
N GLU A 18 14.21 6.15 7.98
CA GLU A 18 12.78 6.02 8.26
C GLU A 18 12.54 5.59 9.70
N SER A 19 11.48 6.12 10.29
CA SER A 19 11.02 5.73 11.61
C SER A 19 9.58 5.23 11.53
N LEU A 20 9.02 4.85 12.68
CA LEU A 20 7.62 4.47 12.74
C LEU A 20 6.75 5.71 12.47
N ASP A 21 5.92 5.64 11.44
CA ASP A 21 5.02 6.73 11.04
C ASP A 21 3.59 6.41 11.45
N VAL A 22 3.05 7.25 12.34
CA VAL A 22 1.72 7.08 12.96
C VAL A 22 0.58 7.08 11.93
N ARG A 23 0.79 7.65 10.74
CA ARG A 23 -0.21 7.64 9.66
C ARG A 23 -0.54 6.22 9.20
N TYR A 24 0.41 5.29 9.31
CA TYR A 24 0.24 3.89 8.93
C TYR A 24 -0.22 2.99 10.09
N MET A 25 -0.57 3.58 11.24
CA MET A 25 -0.97 2.84 12.44
C MET A 25 -2.46 2.97 12.70
N SER A 26 -3.11 1.84 12.97
CA SER A 26 -4.48 1.79 13.48
C SER A 26 -4.44 1.79 15.01
N LEU A 27 -4.24 2.96 15.61
CA LEU A 27 -4.09 3.11 17.07
C LEU A 27 -5.43 3.16 17.80
N GLU A 28 -6.44 3.72 17.15
CA GLU A 28 -7.78 3.89 17.72
C GLU A 28 -8.64 2.64 17.51
N LEU A 29 -9.56 2.41 18.44
CA LEU A 29 -10.59 1.38 18.27
C LEU A 29 -11.51 1.75 17.10
N HIS A 30 -12.02 0.72 16.42
CA HIS A 30 -12.96 0.92 15.32
C HIS A 30 -14.27 1.54 15.81
N GLU A 31 -14.81 2.52 15.08
CA GLU A 31 -16.03 3.23 15.47
C GLU A 31 -17.23 2.31 15.71
N SER A 32 -17.45 1.34 14.82
CA SER A 32 -18.50 0.30 14.93
C SER A 32 -18.08 -0.94 15.72
N LEU A 33 -17.04 -0.89 16.56
CA LEU A 33 -16.56 -2.08 17.27
C LEU A 33 -17.65 -2.76 18.11
N ASP A 34 -18.49 -1.97 18.80
CA ASP A 34 -19.54 -2.52 19.65
C ASP A 34 -20.66 -3.18 18.83
N GLU A 35 -21.03 -2.59 17.69
CA GLU A 35 -22.01 -3.15 16.74
C GLU A 35 -21.49 -4.47 16.13
N MET A 36 -20.20 -4.53 15.80
CA MET A 36 -19.55 -5.74 15.32
C MET A 36 -19.52 -6.86 16.37
N VAL A 37 -19.35 -6.50 17.65
CA VAL A 37 -19.39 -7.45 18.77
C VAL A 37 -20.78 -8.05 18.93
N GLU A 38 -21.83 -7.23 18.92
CA GLU A 38 -23.22 -7.73 18.99
C GLU A 38 -23.57 -8.59 17.77
N THR A 39 -23.21 -8.17 16.57
CA THR A 39 -23.40 -8.96 15.35
C THR A 39 -22.69 -10.31 15.44
N THR A 40 -21.47 -10.33 16.00
CA THR A 40 -20.71 -11.58 16.18
C THR A 40 -21.32 -12.51 17.23
N LYS A 41 -21.94 -11.97 18.28
CA LYS A 41 -22.71 -12.78 19.25
C LYS A 41 -23.90 -13.45 18.56
N GLU A 42 -24.66 -12.71 17.77
CA GLU A 42 -25.80 -13.26 17.01
C GLU A 42 -25.35 -14.38 16.04
N ILE A 43 -24.26 -14.16 15.32
CA ILE A 43 -23.64 -15.18 14.45
C ILE A 43 -23.31 -16.45 15.24
N LYS A 44 -22.70 -16.33 16.41
CA LYS A 44 -22.33 -17.47 17.26
C LYS A 44 -23.57 -18.21 17.76
N GLU A 45 -24.58 -17.49 18.21
CA GLU A 45 -25.86 -18.07 18.66
C GLU A 45 -26.53 -18.89 17.54
N LEU A 46 -26.55 -18.38 16.32
CA LEU A 46 -27.09 -19.10 15.16
C LEU A 46 -26.26 -20.36 14.83
N LEU A 47 -24.93 -20.27 14.84
CA LEU A 47 -24.05 -21.41 14.60
C LEU A 47 -24.24 -22.52 15.67
N ILE A 48 -24.34 -22.14 16.95
CA ILE A 48 -24.60 -23.07 18.06
C ILE A 48 -25.99 -23.70 17.90
N THR A 49 -26.99 -22.90 17.52
CA THR A 49 -28.35 -23.38 17.30
C THR A 49 -28.39 -24.41 16.17
N ILE A 50 -27.75 -24.13 15.03
CA ILE A 50 -27.62 -25.07 13.92
C ILE A 50 -26.93 -26.37 14.39
N LYS A 51 -25.82 -26.26 15.13
CA LYS A 51 -25.09 -27.44 15.66
C LYS A 51 -25.98 -28.31 16.56
N ARG A 52 -26.71 -27.69 17.49
CA ARG A 52 -27.63 -28.40 18.40
C ARG A 52 -28.79 -29.06 17.66
N LEU A 53 -29.40 -28.36 16.69
CA LEU A 53 -30.51 -28.90 15.92
C LEU A 53 -30.07 -30.07 15.02
N LYS A 54 -28.90 -29.98 14.37
CA LYS A 54 -28.32 -31.09 13.61
C LYS A 54 -28.10 -32.33 14.47
N LEU A 55 -27.54 -32.19 15.67
CA LEU A 55 -27.34 -33.31 16.61
C LEU A 55 -28.65 -33.99 17.00
N ASN A 56 -29.76 -33.25 17.00
CA ASN A 56 -31.10 -33.76 17.32
C ASN A 56 -31.93 -34.12 16.06
N ASN A 57 -31.32 -34.16 14.87
CA ASN A 57 -32.00 -34.40 13.59
C ASN A 57 -33.20 -33.47 13.32
N MET A 58 -33.11 -32.22 13.76
CA MET A 58 -34.15 -31.19 13.57
C MET A 58 -33.87 -30.31 12.34
N PRO A 59 -34.92 -29.71 11.72
CA PRO A 59 -34.74 -28.81 10.58
C PRO A 59 -33.90 -27.56 10.90
N THR A 60 -32.99 -27.19 9.98
CA THR A 60 -32.04 -26.08 10.18
C THR A 60 -32.06 -24.99 9.11
N SER A 61 -32.77 -25.20 7.99
CA SER A 61 -32.71 -24.32 6.80
C SER A 61 -32.93 -22.83 7.12
N GLN A 62 -33.93 -22.50 7.95
CA GLN A 62 -34.22 -21.12 8.33
C GLN A 62 -33.05 -20.41 9.02
N PHE A 63 -32.21 -21.14 9.76
CA PHE A 63 -31.09 -20.56 10.50
C PHE A 63 -29.90 -20.26 9.58
N TYR A 64 -29.72 -21.02 8.50
CA TYR A 64 -28.75 -20.67 7.46
C TYR A 64 -29.14 -19.38 6.74
N GLU A 65 -30.42 -19.22 6.41
CA GLU A 65 -30.95 -18.01 5.76
C GLU A 65 -30.82 -16.76 6.66
N GLN A 66 -30.94 -16.92 7.98
CA GLN A 66 -30.69 -15.83 8.95
C GLN A 66 -29.20 -15.53 9.13
N LEU A 67 -28.36 -16.56 9.18
CA LEU A 67 -26.92 -16.41 9.41
C LEU A 67 -26.22 -15.73 8.23
N ARG A 68 -26.60 -16.10 7.00
CA ARG A 68 -25.94 -15.64 5.79
C ARG A 68 -25.84 -14.11 5.66
N PRO A 69 -26.93 -13.31 5.77
CA PRO A 69 -26.84 -11.86 5.66
C PRO A 69 -25.93 -11.23 6.72
N LEU A 70 -25.89 -11.77 7.95
CA LEU A 70 -24.98 -11.29 8.99
C LEU A 70 -23.52 -11.47 8.57
N ILE A 71 -23.15 -12.65 8.08
CA ILE A 71 -21.80 -12.94 7.59
C ILE A 71 -21.40 -12.08 6.38
N LEU A 72 -22.36 -11.77 5.51
CA LEU A 72 -22.12 -10.97 4.30
C LEU A 72 -22.07 -9.45 4.56
N SER A 73 -22.47 -9.02 5.76
CA SER A 73 -22.42 -7.62 6.19
C SER A 73 -21.01 -7.21 6.60
N ASP A 74 -20.73 -5.90 6.55
CA ASP A 74 -19.45 -5.37 7.02
C ASP A 74 -19.27 -5.58 8.53
N LEU A 75 -20.37 -5.52 9.30
CA LEU A 75 -20.37 -5.75 10.74
C LEU A 75 -20.02 -7.19 11.13
N GLY A 76 -20.44 -8.17 10.33
CA GLY A 76 -20.16 -9.59 10.54
C GLY A 76 -18.89 -10.09 9.83
N SER A 77 -18.11 -9.20 9.21
CA SER A 77 -16.94 -9.60 8.43
C SER A 77 -15.69 -9.87 9.27
N LYS A 78 -15.72 -9.57 10.57
CA LYS A 78 -14.54 -9.59 11.47
C LYS A 78 -14.72 -10.55 12.64
N ASN A 79 -14.83 -11.85 12.33
CA ASN A 79 -14.94 -12.90 13.34
C ASN A 79 -14.21 -14.19 12.93
N GLU A 80 -14.20 -15.15 13.85
CA GLU A 80 -13.53 -16.44 13.75
C GLU A 80 -14.09 -17.28 12.59
N PHE A 81 -15.40 -17.22 12.33
CA PHE A 81 -16.02 -17.95 11.22
C PHE A 81 -15.58 -17.40 9.86
N ASN A 82 -15.47 -16.07 9.70
CA ASN A 82 -14.88 -15.50 8.50
C ASN A 82 -13.40 -15.88 8.33
N GLY A 83 -12.66 -16.01 9.43
CA GLY A 83 -11.32 -16.60 9.43
C GLY A 83 -11.32 -18.02 8.85
N PHE A 84 -12.32 -18.83 9.18
CA PHE A 84 -12.47 -20.19 8.65
C PHE A 84 -12.93 -20.23 7.18
N ILE A 85 -13.80 -19.31 6.75
CA ILE A 85 -14.15 -19.15 5.33
C ILE A 85 -12.89 -19.03 4.47
N ASN A 86 -11.93 -18.19 4.91
CA ASN A 86 -10.64 -18.04 4.22
C ASN A 86 -9.79 -19.33 4.24
N ALA A 87 -9.89 -20.13 5.30
CA ALA A 87 -9.20 -21.42 5.38
C ALA A 87 -9.83 -22.50 4.47
N CYS A 88 -11.07 -22.30 4.02
CA CYS A 88 -11.77 -23.14 3.06
C CYS A 88 -11.52 -22.73 1.59
N ASP A 89 -10.43 -22.00 1.30
CA ASP A 89 -10.14 -21.45 -0.04
C ASP A 89 -11.31 -20.62 -0.61
N SER A 90 -12.01 -19.91 0.27
CA SER A 90 -13.16 -19.09 -0.07
C SER A 90 -13.02 -17.71 0.54
N ALA A 91 -13.87 -16.79 0.09
CA ALA A 91 -13.96 -15.43 0.63
C ALA A 91 -15.42 -15.00 0.62
N ILE A 92 -15.74 -13.92 1.33
CA ILE A 92 -17.08 -13.32 1.31
C ILE A 92 -17.56 -13.02 -0.11
N SER A 93 -16.67 -12.54 -1.00
CA SER A 93 -16.98 -12.33 -2.42
C SER A 93 -17.34 -13.62 -3.15
N THR A 94 -16.65 -14.73 -2.84
CA THR A 94 -16.92 -16.05 -3.42
C THR A 94 -18.27 -16.59 -2.96
N ILE A 95 -18.63 -16.41 -1.69
CA ILE A 95 -19.94 -16.79 -1.15
C ILE A 95 -21.07 -15.95 -1.76
N LYS A 96 -20.83 -14.65 -2.00
CA LYS A 96 -21.79 -13.79 -2.72
C LYS A 96 -22.04 -14.30 -4.14
N ALA A 97 -20.98 -14.71 -4.85
CA ALA A 97 -21.08 -15.23 -6.21
C ALA A 97 -21.67 -16.66 -6.28
N ASN A 98 -21.37 -17.51 -5.29
CA ASN A 98 -21.80 -18.91 -5.23
C ASN A 98 -22.49 -19.22 -3.88
N PRO A 99 -23.73 -18.72 -3.68
CA PRO A 99 -24.50 -18.87 -2.44
C PRO A 99 -24.57 -20.28 -1.86
N GLU A 100 -24.65 -21.28 -2.74
CA GLU A 100 -24.82 -22.70 -2.41
C GLU A 100 -23.65 -23.29 -1.62
N THR A 101 -22.46 -22.67 -1.70
CA THR A 101 -21.28 -23.09 -0.95
C THR A 101 -21.35 -22.74 0.53
N PHE A 102 -22.24 -21.81 0.91
CA PHE A 102 -22.32 -21.28 2.28
C PHE A 102 -22.64 -22.35 3.31
N GLU A 103 -23.69 -23.14 3.10
CA GLU A 103 -24.09 -24.18 4.04
C GLU A 103 -22.99 -25.24 4.20
N GLN A 104 -22.28 -25.56 3.12
CA GLN A 104 -21.17 -26.52 3.16
C GLN A 104 -20.05 -26.01 4.07
N ILE A 105 -19.68 -24.73 3.95
CA ILE A 105 -18.64 -24.12 4.79
C ILE A 105 -19.09 -24.04 6.26
N VAL A 106 -20.34 -23.66 6.52
CA VAL A 106 -20.90 -23.68 7.88
C VAL A 106 -20.82 -25.08 8.47
N ASN A 107 -21.26 -26.11 7.75
CA ASN A 107 -21.22 -27.50 8.21
C ASN A 107 -19.79 -27.94 8.56
N LEU A 108 -18.83 -27.64 7.68
CA LEU A 108 -17.42 -27.93 7.92
C LEU A 108 -16.91 -27.22 9.18
N TYR A 109 -17.32 -25.97 9.42
CA TYR A 109 -16.95 -25.25 10.64
C TYR A 109 -17.51 -25.94 11.88
N LEU A 110 -18.80 -26.29 11.88
CA LEU A 110 -19.45 -26.94 13.02
C LEU A 110 -18.84 -28.30 13.37
N GLU A 111 -18.38 -29.04 12.35
CA GLU A 111 -17.75 -30.35 12.47
C GLU A 111 -16.30 -30.27 12.97
N ASN A 112 -15.59 -29.20 12.64
CA ASN A 112 -14.14 -29.10 12.85
C ASN A 112 -13.72 -28.05 13.88
N ARG A 113 -14.66 -27.28 14.44
CA ARG A 113 -14.38 -26.21 15.41
C ARG A 113 -15.35 -26.24 16.58
N ASP A 114 -14.82 -25.87 17.73
CA ASP A 114 -15.62 -25.51 18.90
C ASP A 114 -16.06 -24.06 18.77
N ILE A 115 -17.30 -23.79 19.20
CA ILE A 115 -17.87 -22.44 19.21
C ILE A 115 -17.89 -21.99 20.65
N SER A 116 -17.22 -20.88 20.93
CA SER A 116 -17.26 -20.23 22.24
C SER A 116 -18.35 -19.17 22.25
N ASP A 117 -19.13 -19.11 23.32
CA ASP A 117 -20.11 -18.05 23.58
C ASP A 117 -19.43 -16.73 23.98
N HIS A 118 -18.11 -16.74 24.20
CA HIS A 118 -17.34 -15.56 24.56
C HIS A 118 -16.98 -14.75 23.31
N THR A 119 -17.28 -13.45 23.32
CA THR A 119 -16.95 -12.51 22.23
C THR A 119 -16.33 -11.23 22.82
N PRO A 120 -15.05 -11.27 23.22
CA PRO A 120 -14.32 -10.09 23.68
C PRO A 120 -14.19 -9.04 22.58
N ARG A 121 -14.25 -7.77 22.97
CA ARG A 121 -14.07 -6.63 22.05
C ARG A 121 -12.68 -6.67 21.41
N GLU A 122 -11.68 -7.06 22.18
CA GLU A 122 -10.27 -7.14 21.79
C GLU A 122 -10.03 -8.17 20.68
N TRP A 123 -10.82 -9.25 20.64
CA TRP A 123 -10.69 -10.25 19.59
C TRP A 123 -11.19 -9.71 18.25
N ILE A 124 -12.32 -9.01 18.26
CA ILE A 124 -12.89 -8.37 17.08
C ILE A 124 -11.93 -7.28 16.58
N GLN A 125 -11.42 -6.44 17.48
CA GLN A 125 -10.41 -5.42 17.13
C GLN A 125 -9.16 -6.05 16.51
N ALA A 126 -8.65 -7.17 17.04
CA ALA A 126 -7.50 -7.86 16.45
C ALA A 126 -7.75 -8.34 15.01
N PHE A 127 -8.98 -8.78 14.67
CA PHE A 127 -9.36 -9.11 13.30
C PHE A 127 -9.47 -7.87 12.39
N ILE A 128 -9.88 -6.73 12.94
CA ILE A 128 -9.88 -5.44 12.24
C ILE A 128 -8.44 -5.04 11.91
N ASP A 129 -7.57 -4.99 12.92
CA ASP A 129 -6.16 -4.60 12.81
C ASP A 129 -5.39 -5.50 11.84
N LYS A 130 -5.64 -6.81 11.87
CA LYS A 130 -5.06 -7.74 10.89
C LYS A 130 -5.40 -7.35 9.44
N GLY A 131 -6.56 -6.75 9.23
CA GLY A 131 -7.06 -6.34 7.91
C GLY A 131 -6.63 -4.95 7.45
N SER A 132 -6.04 -4.12 8.33
CA SER A 132 -5.74 -2.70 8.07
C SER A 132 -4.63 -2.49 7.03
N GLN A 133 -3.79 -3.50 6.79
CA GLN A 133 -2.69 -3.40 5.82
C GLN A 133 -3.16 -3.07 4.39
N ARG A 134 -4.42 -3.33 4.05
CA ARG A 134 -4.97 -3.08 2.70
C ARG A 134 -5.18 -1.58 2.41
N SER A 135 -5.28 -0.71 3.41
CA SER A 135 -5.45 0.74 3.21
C SER A 135 -4.14 1.52 3.14
N LEU A 136 -2.98 0.87 3.34
CA LEU A 136 -1.68 1.55 3.43
C LEU A 136 -1.25 2.23 2.12
N GLY A 137 -1.72 1.76 0.95
CA GLY A 137 -1.41 2.40 -0.33
C GLY A 137 -1.96 3.83 -0.42
N VAL A 138 -3.25 4.00 -0.10
CA VAL A 138 -3.92 5.31 -0.08
C VAL A 138 -3.31 6.24 0.97
N ILE A 139 -2.86 5.68 2.10
CA ILE A 139 -2.16 6.46 3.14
C ILE A 139 -0.84 7.02 2.61
N GLY A 140 -0.10 6.24 1.80
CA GLY A 140 1.15 6.69 1.17
C GLY A 140 0.94 7.82 0.17
N GLU A 141 -0.07 7.72 -0.69
CA GLU A 141 -0.49 8.81 -1.59
C GLU A 141 -0.82 10.10 -0.81
N LYS A 142 -1.63 9.96 0.24
CA LYS A 142 -2.02 11.09 1.09
C LYS A 142 -0.80 11.74 1.77
N LYS A 143 0.13 10.94 2.30
CA LYS A 143 1.37 11.44 2.92
C LYS A 143 2.19 12.28 1.95
N VAL A 144 2.31 11.87 0.69
CA VAL A 144 3.04 12.63 -0.34
C VAL A 144 2.37 13.97 -0.60
N ILE A 145 1.04 14.00 -0.72
CA ILE A 145 0.28 15.24 -0.91
C ILE A 145 0.43 16.17 0.30
N GLU A 146 0.29 15.65 1.53
CA GLU A 146 0.48 16.40 2.76
C GLU A 146 1.86 17.07 2.81
N ILE A 147 2.93 16.31 2.52
CA ILE A 147 4.30 16.85 2.43
C ILE A 147 4.40 17.96 1.39
N ALA A 148 3.80 17.77 0.22
CA ALA A 148 3.82 18.75 -0.85
C ALA A 148 3.11 20.06 -0.45
N GLU A 149 1.94 19.96 0.17
CA GLU A 149 1.17 21.12 0.66
C GLU A 149 1.93 21.88 1.76
N GLU A 150 2.58 21.18 2.68
CA GLU A 150 3.45 21.77 3.71
C GLU A 150 4.59 22.61 3.12
N HIS A 151 5.05 22.27 1.92
CA HIS A 151 6.12 22.99 1.22
C HIS A 151 5.58 24.03 0.22
N GLY A 152 4.26 24.22 0.11
CA GLY A 152 3.66 25.29 -0.70
C GLY A 152 3.12 24.86 -2.06
N PHE A 153 3.01 23.55 -2.34
CA PHE A 153 2.22 23.07 -3.49
C PHE A 153 0.72 23.22 -3.21
N VAL A 154 -0.05 23.51 -4.25
CA VAL A 154 -1.53 23.49 -4.16
C VAL A 154 -2.04 22.10 -4.58
N PHE A 155 -2.83 21.44 -3.72
CA PHE A 155 -3.56 20.25 -4.13
C PHE A 155 -4.65 20.60 -5.16
N ALA A 156 -4.54 20.05 -6.36
CA ALA A 156 -5.33 20.44 -7.52
C ALA A 156 -6.05 19.23 -8.15
N PRO A 157 -7.24 18.84 -7.65
CA PRO A 157 -7.92 17.60 -8.04
C PRO A 157 -8.48 17.60 -9.46
N THR A 158 -8.48 18.75 -10.15
CA THR A 158 -8.98 18.91 -11.52
C THR A 158 -7.85 19.33 -12.45
N SER A 159 -7.94 18.95 -13.73
CA SER A 159 -6.94 19.38 -14.73
C SER A 159 -6.84 20.90 -14.83
N GLU A 160 -7.96 21.61 -14.78
CA GLU A 160 -7.99 23.07 -14.82
C GLU A 160 -7.20 23.68 -13.65
N MET A 161 -7.48 23.25 -12.42
CA MET A 161 -6.72 23.72 -11.26
C MET A 161 -5.24 23.38 -11.36
N PHE A 162 -4.92 22.17 -11.82
CA PHE A 162 -3.54 21.67 -11.89
C PHE A 162 -2.68 22.52 -12.84
N PHE A 163 -3.21 22.87 -14.01
CA PHE A 163 -2.46 23.67 -14.98
C PHE A 163 -2.49 25.19 -14.68
N ASN A 164 -3.46 25.68 -13.91
CA ASN A 164 -3.56 27.10 -13.53
C ASN A 164 -2.61 27.52 -12.40
N HIS A 165 -1.96 26.59 -11.71
CA HIS A 165 -1.01 26.90 -10.64
C HIS A 165 0.44 26.66 -11.08
N LYS A 166 1.36 27.47 -10.55
CA LYS A 166 2.81 27.35 -10.77
C LYS A 166 3.34 26.04 -10.17
N TYR A 167 2.94 25.77 -8.93
CA TYR A 167 3.28 24.60 -8.14
C TYR A 167 1.99 23.88 -7.75
N ALA A 168 1.76 22.70 -8.31
CA ALA A 168 0.54 21.93 -8.07
C ALA A 168 0.85 20.45 -7.86
N VAL A 169 0.05 19.78 -7.04
CA VAL A 169 0.12 18.34 -6.80
C VAL A 169 -1.26 17.71 -6.93
N THR A 170 -1.35 16.50 -7.47
CA THR A 170 -2.60 15.77 -7.61
C THR A 170 -2.35 14.27 -7.65
N ASN A 171 -3.38 13.48 -7.33
CA ASN A 171 -3.41 12.08 -7.72
C ASN A 171 -3.34 11.96 -9.25
N TYR A 172 -2.71 10.89 -9.73
CA TYR A 172 -2.61 10.64 -11.15
C TYR A 172 -4.00 10.52 -11.79
N THR A 173 -4.16 11.18 -12.94
CA THR A 173 -5.31 10.96 -13.82
C THR A 173 -4.85 10.86 -15.27
N SER A 174 -5.53 10.01 -16.04
CA SER A 174 -5.24 9.88 -17.48
C SER A 174 -5.50 11.17 -18.24
N GLY A 175 -6.43 12.02 -17.77
CA GLY A 175 -6.72 13.33 -18.34
C GLY A 175 -5.55 14.31 -18.21
N ILE A 176 -4.94 14.40 -17.02
CA ILE A 176 -3.77 15.25 -16.78
C ILE A 176 -2.57 14.71 -17.54
N LYS A 177 -2.30 13.39 -17.47
CA LYS A 177 -1.18 12.77 -18.20
C LYS A 177 -1.25 13.02 -19.71
N LYS A 178 -2.44 12.92 -20.31
CA LYS A 178 -2.63 13.18 -21.75
C LYS A 178 -2.34 14.64 -22.13
N GLN A 179 -2.62 15.59 -21.25
CA GLN A 179 -2.32 17.00 -21.47
C GLN A 179 -0.83 17.31 -21.30
N ILE A 180 -0.14 16.58 -20.42
CA ILE A 180 1.32 16.66 -20.26
C ILE A 180 2.01 16.07 -21.49
N ASP A 181 1.82 14.76 -21.73
CA ASP A 181 2.32 14.05 -22.90
C ASP A 181 1.64 12.67 -23.01
N SER A 182 0.88 12.47 -24.10
CA SER A 182 0.19 11.21 -24.36
C SER A 182 1.14 10.04 -24.62
N ASN A 183 2.38 10.28 -25.02
CA ASN A 183 3.37 9.26 -25.39
C ASN A 183 4.22 8.77 -24.22
N LEU A 184 4.18 9.44 -23.06
CA LEU A 184 4.91 8.99 -21.88
C LEU A 184 4.54 7.55 -21.51
N ASN A 185 5.56 6.74 -21.29
CA ASN A 185 5.41 5.33 -20.95
C ASN A 185 6.28 4.99 -19.74
N PHE A 186 5.63 4.61 -18.65
CA PHE A 186 6.28 4.25 -17.39
C PHE A 186 6.52 2.73 -17.23
N GLY A 187 6.47 1.96 -18.33
CA GLY A 187 6.75 0.52 -18.33
C GLY A 187 5.58 -0.33 -18.83
N SER A 188 5.39 -1.53 -18.27
CA SER A 188 4.36 -2.49 -18.71
C SER A 188 3.02 -1.80 -18.97
N GLN A 189 2.44 -2.04 -20.15
CA GLN A 189 1.29 -1.32 -20.71
C GLN A 189 0.27 -0.89 -19.65
N ASN A 190 -0.02 0.42 -19.60
CA ASN A 190 -1.05 1.05 -18.77
C ASN A 190 -0.76 1.22 -17.27
N LYS A 191 0.51 1.21 -16.81
CA LYS A 191 0.78 1.56 -15.41
C LYS A 191 0.52 3.06 -15.18
N ASN A 192 -0.50 3.36 -14.37
CA ASN A 192 -0.73 4.67 -13.79
C ASN A 192 0.14 4.76 -12.53
N LEU A 193 0.95 5.81 -12.44
CA LEU A 193 1.68 6.11 -11.21
C LEU A 193 0.72 6.73 -10.19
N ASP A 194 1.20 6.97 -8.98
CA ASP A 194 0.33 7.35 -7.87
C ASP A 194 0.04 8.87 -7.88
N ILE A 195 1.07 9.72 -8.01
CA ILE A 195 0.98 11.18 -7.88
C ILE A 195 1.63 11.91 -9.06
N ILE A 196 1.14 13.11 -9.41
CA ILE A 196 1.73 14.03 -10.38
C ILE A 196 1.94 15.41 -9.75
N PHE A 197 3.13 15.98 -9.94
CA PHE A 197 3.45 17.38 -9.61
C PHE A 197 3.64 18.21 -10.87
N LYS A 198 3.29 19.49 -10.79
CA LYS A 198 3.67 20.53 -11.75
C LYS A 198 4.58 21.54 -11.06
N ILE A 199 5.70 21.84 -11.69
CA ILE A 199 6.68 22.84 -11.25
C ILE A 199 7.03 23.72 -12.45
N ASN A 200 6.37 24.88 -12.56
CA ASN A 200 6.42 25.69 -13.78
C ASN A 200 6.01 24.85 -15.00
N ASP A 201 6.96 24.63 -15.93
CA ASP A 201 6.81 23.84 -17.17
C ASP A 201 7.32 22.40 -17.04
N ASN A 202 7.75 22.01 -15.84
CA ASN A 202 8.22 20.67 -15.52
C ASN A 202 7.13 19.85 -14.84
N TYR A 203 7.19 18.53 -15.03
CA TYR A 203 6.26 17.59 -14.44
C TYR A 203 7.01 16.44 -13.77
N VAL A 204 6.57 16.08 -12.57
CA VAL A 204 7.14 14.97 -11.83
C VAL A 204 6.05 13.93 -11.63
N PHE A 205 6.35 12.68 -11.95
CA PHE A 205 5.48 11.55 -11.65
C PHE A 205 6.08 10.74 -10.52
N LEU A 206 5.28 10.39 -9.53
CA LEU A 206 5.75 9.71 -8.33
C LEU A 206 4.96 8.42 -8.12
N GLU A 207 5.70 7.33 -7.85
CA GLU A 207 5.16 6.08 -7.34
C GLU A 207 5.52 5.97 -5.86
N ALA A 208 4.51 5.82 -5.01
CA ALA A 208 4.64 5.66 -3.57
C ALA A 208 4.45 4.20 -3.19
N LYS A 209 5.39 3.64 -2.44
CA LYS A 209 5.23 2.31 -1.84
C LYS A 209 5.69 2.33 -0.38
N HIS A 210 4.79 1.92 0.51
CA HIS A 210 5.11 1.61 1.89
C HIS A 210 5.48 0.13 2.02
N ILE A 211 6.74 -0.14 2.35
CA ILE A 211 7.29 -1.50 2.41
C ILE A 211 7.78 -1.76 3.84
N LYS A 212 7.29 -2.84 4.44
CA LYS A 212 7.57 -3.20 5.84
C LYS A 212 8.53 -4.35 5.99
N GLU A 213 8.64 -5.24 5.00
CA GLU A 213 9.49 -6.43 5.04
C GLU A 213 9.84 -6.96 3.63
N SER A 214 10.78 -7.89 3.57
CA SER A 214 11.06 -8.64 2.34
C SER A 214 10.02 -9.75 2.13
N GLY A 215 9.67 -10.07 0.87
CA GLY A 215 8.77 -11.18 0.56
C GLY A 215 8.25 -11.11 -0.87
N GLY A 216 7.66 -12.19 -1.40
CA GLY A 216 7.36 -12.28 -2.84
C GLY A 216 6.56 -11.11 -3.43
N ALA A 217 5.49 -10.67 -2.75
CA ALA A 217 4.70 -9.53 -3.20
C ALA A 217 5.43 -8.18 -3.03
N GLN A 218 6.15 -7.99 -1.92
CA GLN A 218 6.90 -6.75 -1.64
C GLN A 218 8.13 -6.62 -2.54
N ASP A 219 8.82 -7.71 -2.84
CA ASP A 219 9.93 -7.76 -3.79
C ASP A 219 9.51 -7.31 -5.19
N LYS A 220 8.26 -7.62 -5.59
CA LYS A 220 7.69 -7.15 -6.84
C LYS A 220 7.52 -5.62 -6.82
N GLN A 221 7.04 -5.05 -5.72
CA GLN A 221 6.91 -3.60 -5.56
C GLN A 221 8.28 -2.89 -5.63
N ILE A 222 9.33 -3.44 -5.00
CA ILE A 222 10.69 -2.89 -5.11
C ILE A 222 11.17 -2.93 -6.57
N LYS A 223 10.96 -4.06 -7.27
CA LYS A 223 11.33 -4.17 -8.69
C LYS A 223 10.57 -3.17 -9.56
N GLU A 224 9.31 -2.91 -9.24
CA GLU A 224 8.52 -1.89 -9.94
C GLU A 224 9.14 -0.50 -9.75
N LEU A 225 9.50 -0.11 -8.51
CA LEU A 225 10.21 1.15 -8.25
C LEU A 225 11.56 1.23 -8.98
N ILE A 226 12.32 0.14 -9.04
CA ILE A 226 13.59 0.09 -9.78
C ILE A 226 13.37 0.22 -11.28
N GLY A 227 12.30 -0.40 -11.81
CA GLY A 227 11.94 -0.31 -13.22
C GLY A 227 11.69 1.14 -13.68
N LEU A 228 11.07 1.94 -12.82
CA LEU A 228 10.79 3.36 -13.10
C LEU A 228 12.04 4.23 -13.24
N MET A 229 13.16 3.81 -12.64
CA MET A 229 14.42 4.56 -12.74
C MET A 229 15.21 4.26 -14.02
N ASN A 230 14.79 3.29 -14.83
CA ASN A 230 15.45 2.93 -16.08
C ASN A 230 14.71 3.47 -17.30
N LEU A 231 14.00 4.59 -17.13
CA LEU A 231 13.22 5.24 -18.17
C LEU A 231 14.04 6.36 -18.81
N ASP A 232 14.04 6.37 -20.14
CA ASP A 232 14.52 7.52 -20.92
C ASP A 232 13.37 8.52 -21.02
N LEU A 233 13.52 9.67 -20.37
CA LEU A 233 12.45 10.66 -20.16
C LEU A 233 12.80 11.97 -20.85
N PRO A 234 11.79 12.71 -21.36
CA PRO A 234 12.01 14.08 -21.83
C PRO A 234 12.63 14.97 -20.73
N PRO A 235 13.40 16.01 -21.08
CA PRO A 235 14.11 16.83 -20.11
C PRO A 235 13.24 17.49 -19.03
N ASN A 236 11.98 17.80 -19.35
CA ASN A 236 11.01 18.43 -18.44
C ASN A 236 10.16 17.43 -17.65
N ILE A 237 10.44 16.12 -17.79
CA ILE A 237 9.72 15.05 -17.11
C ILE A 237 10.66 14.34 -16.17
N PHE A 238 10.21 14.20 -14.93
CA PHE A 238 10.95 13.58 -13.84
C PHE A 238 10.13 12.45 -13.24
N VAL A 239 10.82 11.46 -12.67
CA VAL A 239 10.18 10.34 -11.97
C VAL A 239 10.78 10.15 -10.59
N ILE A 240 9.92 10.03 -9.58
CA ILE A 240 10.31 9.73 -8.21
C ILE A 240 9.80 8.34 -7.83
N SER A 241 10.73 7.47 -7.47
CA SER A 241 10.46 6.23 -6.76
C SER A 241 10.53 6.50 -5.25
N PHE A 242 9.38 6.65 -4.62
CA PHE A 242 9.26 6.94 -3.19
C PHE A 242 9.04 5.64 -2.40
N MET A 243 10.04 5.27 -1.60
CA MET A 243 9.98 4.09 -0.74
C MET A 243 9.92 4.50 0.73
N ASP A 244 8.73 4.33 1.28
CA ASP A 244 8.41 4.60 2.68
C ASP A 244 8.49 3.32 3.54
N GLY A 245 8.60 3.51 4.85
CA GLY A 245 8.61 2.45 5.84
C GLY A 245 10.01 2.00 6.25
N VAL A 246 10.08 1.41 7.44
CA VAL A 246 11.34 1.04 8.10
C VAL A 246 12.19 0.04 7.30
N TYR A 247 11.60 -0.70 6.35
CA TYR A 247 12.36 -1.59 5.48
C TYR A 247 13.25 -0.82 4.48
N SER A 248 12.91 0.43 4.17
CA SER A 248 13.76 1.34 3.39
C SER A 248 15.16 1.43 4.00
N ASN A 249 15.27 1.51 5.32
CA ASN A 249 16.55 1.51 6.04
C ASN A 249 17.39 0.26 5.79
N HIS A 250 16.75 -0.90 5.66
CA HIS A 250 17.45 -2.14 5.36
C HIS A 250 17.90 -2.18 3.90
N LEU A 251 17.04 -1.77 2.96
CA LEU A 251 17.41 -1.70 1.54
C LEU A 251 18.54 -0.69 1.30
N LEU A 252 18.49 0.47 1.96
CA LEU A 252 19.40 1.60 1.81
C LEU A 252 20.62 1.56 2.74
N ASP A 253 20.85 0.44 3.44
CA ASP A 253 22.10 0.22 4.18
C ASP A 253 23.28 0.01 3.21
N ILE A 254 23.73 1.12 2.65
CA ILE A 254 24.68 1.27 1.55
C ILE A 254 25.76 2.25 2.02
N SER A 255 27.04 1.91 1.82
CA SER A 255 28.14 2.81 2.16
C SER A 255 28.44 3.81 1.04
N GLU A 256 29.14 4.89 1.38
CA GLU A 256 29.67 5.85 0.41
C GLU A 256 30.58 5.17 -0.64
N ASP A 257 31.37 4.16 -0.24
CA ASP A 257 32.19 3.36 -1.16
C ASP A 257 31.33 2.59 -2.18
N ASN A 258 30.18 2.08 -1.75
CA ASN A 258 29.25 1.41 -2.65
C ASN A 258 28.61 2.38 -3.63
N ILE A 259 28.29 3.61 -3.20
CA ILE A 259 27.78 4.66 -4.08
C ILE A 259 28.85 5.03 -5.10
N ASN A 260 30.09 5.26 -4.67
CA ASN A 260 31.18 5.65 -5.56
C ASN A 260 31.59 4.53 -6.52
N ASN A 261 31.59 3.28 -6.05
CA ASN A 261 31.97 2.10 -6.83
C ASN A 261 30.90 0.97 -6.75
N PRO A 262 29.78 1.07 -7.50
CA PRO A 262 28.64 0.15 -7.38
C PRO A 262 28.99 -1.31 -7.64
N ASP A 263 29.97 -1.59 -8.49
CA ASP A 263 30.44 -2.96 -8.76
C ASP A 263 30.86 -3.70 -7.48
N THR A 264 31.36 -2.99 -6.46
CA THR A 264 31.72 -3.58 -5.16
C THR A 264 30.54 -4.29 -4.50
N ILE A 265 29.31 -3.84 -4.78
CA ILE A 265 28.07 -4.44 -4.27
C ILE A 265 27.85 -5.83 -4.87
N ILE A 266 28.27 -6.09 -6.11
CA ILE A 266 28.03 -7.37 -6.78
C ILE A 266 29.28 -8.25 -6.91
N ARG A 267 30.45 -7.76 -6.46
CA ARG A 267 31.70 -8.53 -6.46
C ARG A 267 31.68 -9.65 -5.39
N GLY A 268 32.16 -10.83 -5.79
CA GLY A 268 32.42 -11.98 -4.93
C GLY A 268 31.17 -12.79 -4.50
N GLY A 269 31.27 -14.13 -4.58
CA GLY A 269 30.26 -15.06 -4.09
C GLY A 269 28.90 -14.98 -4.81
N ASN A 270 27.87 -15.58 -4.21
CA ASN A 270 26.49 -15.48 -4.69
C ASN A 270 25.89 -14.11 -4.35
N VAL A 271 25.50 -13.35 -5.37
CA VAL A 271 24.87 -12.03 -5.21
C VAL A 271 23.46 -12.20 -4.65
N THR A 272 23.22 -11.68 -3.45
CA THR A 272 21.90 -11.71 -2.83
C THR A 272 20.93 -10.76 -3.56
N LYS A 273 19.62 -11.00 -3.43
CA LYS A 273 18.58 -10.17 -4.04
C LYS A 273 18.72 -8.70 -3.66
N ILE A 274 18.94 -8.42 -2.37
CA ILE A 274 19.12 -7.05 -1.86
C ILE A 274 20.36 -6.38 -2.44
N ARG A 275 21.49 -7.10 -2.57
CA ARG A 275 22.71 -6.57 -3.21
C ARG A 275 22.44 -6.22 -4.68
N ARG A 276 21.68 -7.06 -5.39
CA ARG A 276 21.28 -6.76 -6.76
C ARG A 276 20.39 -5.50 -6.84
N GLN A 277 19.39 -5.39 -5.99
CA GLN A 277 18.51 -4.22 -5.94
C GLN A 277 19.30 -2.93 -5.67
N ARG A 278 20.20 -2.94 -4.68
CA ARG A 278 21.08 -1.79 -4.37
C ARG A 278 21.94 -1.38 -5.56
N TYR A 279 22.55 -2.35 -6.23
CA TYR A 279 23.33 -2.11 -7.43
C TYR A 279 22.50 -1.49 -8.55
N GLU A 280 21.32 -2.05 -8.83
CA GLU A 280 20.40 -1.53 -9.85
C GLU A 280 19.98 -0.09 -9.53
N ILE A 281 19.63 0.21 -8.28
CA ILE A 281 19.27 1.56 -7.85
C ILE A 281 20.38 2.56 -8.15
N ILE A 282 21.59 2.32 -7.64
CA ILE A 282 22.71 3.26 -7.78
C ILE A 282 23.11 3.41 -9.26
N ASN A 283 23.11 2.31 -10.01
CA ASN A 283 23.47 2.34 -11.43
C ASN A 283 22.46 3.17 -12.24
N SER A 284 21.16 3.05 -11.96
CA SER A 284 20.13 3.87 -12.60
C SER A 284 20.31 5.36 -12.25
N LEU A 285 20.50 5.69 -10.97
CA LEU A 285 20.71 7.07 -10.53
C LEU A 285 21.96 7.72 -11.17
N LYS A 286 23.04 6.95 -11.37
CA LYS A 286 24.24 7.43 -12.07
C LYS A 286 24.06 7.61 -13.58
N THR A 287 23.10 6.91 -14.17
CA THR A 287 22.88 6.88 -15.63
C THR A 287 21.87 7.94 -16.05
N PHE A 288 20.81 8.15 -15.27
CA PHE A 288 19.69 9.01 -15.62
C PHE A 288 19.54 10.13 -14.59
N ASN A 289 19.55 11.40 -15.03
CA ASN A 289 19.49 12.56 -14.13
C ASN A 289 18.05 12.92 -13.69
N ASN A 290 17.04 12.47 -14.44
CA ASN A 290 15.64 12.83 -14.22
C ASN A 290 14.87 11.82 -13.34
N VAL A 291 15.57 10.86 -12.75
CA VAL A 291 14.98 9.82 -11.89
C VAL A 291 15.55 9.93 -10.48
N TYR A 292 14.70 9.68 -9.49
CA TYR A 292 15.03 9.82 -8.08
C TYR A 292 14.57 8.60 -7.31
N TRP A 293 15.37 8.21 -6.31
CA TRP A 293 14.98 7.26 -5.28
C TRP A 293 15.09 7.95 -3.93
N VAL A 294 13.98 8.08 -3.23
CA VAL A 294 13.94 8.82 -1.96
C VAL A 294 13.09 8.10 -0.92
N ASN A 295 13.43 8.33 0.34
CA ASN A 295 12.55 8.09 1.47
C ASN A 295 11.84 9.41 1.86
N THR A 296 11.21 9.47 3.02
CA THR A 296 10.44 10.64 3.48
C THR A 296 11.31 11.89 3.57
N TYR A 297 12.49 11.78 4.19
CA TYR A 297 13.40 12.90 4.34
C TYR A 297 13.92 13.38 2.98
N GLY A 298 14.39 12.47 2.14
CA GLY A 298 14.85 12.82 0.79
C GLY A 298 13.76 13.44 -0.09
N LEU A 299 12.50 13.01 0.09
CA LEU A 299 11.35 13.60 -0.61
C LEU A 299 11.08 15.03 -0.14
N GLN A 300 11.11 15.29 1.17
CA GLN A 300 10.93 16.63 1.74
C GLN A 300 11.98 17.60 1.19
N GLU A 301 13.26 17.23 1.25
CA GLU A 301 14.36 18.05 0.72
C GLU A 301 14.21 18.30 -0.80
N LEU A 302 13.86 17.26 -1.56
CA LEU A 302 13.66 17.36 -3.01
C LEU A 302 12.50 18.31 -3.35
N ILE A 303 11.36 18.17 -2.68
CA ILE A 303 10.19 19.03 -2.87
C ILE A 303 10.51 20.48 -2.48
N SER A 304 11.23 20.68 -1.39
CA SER A 304 11.66 22.01 -0.94
C SER A 304 12.51 22.71 -2.01
N ASP A 305 13.52 22.04 -2.57
CA ASP A 305 14.41 22.60 -3.59
C ASP A 305 13.74 22.79 -4.97
N MET A 306 12.64 22.07 -5.23
CA MET A 306 11.87 22.21 -6.47
C MET A 306 11.15 23.56 -6.56
N ILE A 307 10.82 24.14 -5.41
CA ILE A 307 10.21 25.47 -5.34
C ILE A 307 11.33 26.51 -5.37
N GLU A 308 11.12 27.56 -6.15
CA GLU A 308 12.03 28.70 -6.13
C GLU A 308 11.62 29.57 -4.95
N GLU A 309 12.51 29.76 -3.96
CA GLU A 309 12.34 30.83 -2.98
C GLU A 309 12.31 32.17 -3.75
N GLU A 310 11.18 32.88 -3.68
CA GLU A 310 11.04 34.25 -4.19
C GLU A 310 11.76 35.26 -3.29
#